data_AF-A0A925EVS9-F1
#
_entry.id   AF-A0A925EVS9-F1
#
_cell.length_a   1.000
_cell.length_b   1.000
_cell.length_c   1.000
_cell.angle_alpha   90.00
_cell.angle_beta   90.00
_cell.angle_gamma   90.00
#
_symmetry.space_group_name_H-M   'P 1'
#
loop_
_entity.id
_entity.type
_entity.pdbx_description
1 polymer ?
#
loop_
_entity_poly.entity_id
_entity_poly.type
_entity_poly.pdbx_seq_one_letter_code
_entity_poly.pdbx_strand_id
1 'polypeptide(L)' 'MNDIIVRPKNKAQKQALKEVLKKMEIEFEDLQEEKYDPVFLDDVNKAKKEADEGKYTVIDIDNLWR' A
#
# COMPACT_ATOMS: atom_id res chain seq x y z
N MET A 1 6.65 22.61 -6.59
CA MET A 1 5.83 21.75 -7.48
C MET A 1 5.71 20.41 -6.80
N ASN A 2 4.55 19.76 -6.88
CA ASN A 2 4.31 18.47 -6.23
C ASN A 2 4.14 17.39 -7.30
N ASP A 3 4.53 16.17 -6.96
CA ASP A 3 4.41 15.03 -7.87
C ASP A 3 2.94 14.61 -8.04
N ILE A 4 2.64 14.02 -9.19
CA ILE A 4 1.35 13.42 -9.48
C ILE A 4 1.49 11.90 -9.56
N ILE A 5 0.61 11.16 -8.87
CA ILE A 5 0.60 9.70 -8.90
C ILE A 5 -0.55 9.25 -9.81
N VAL A 6 -0.23 8.50 -10.86
CA VAL A 6 -1.22 7.96 -11.81
C VAL A 6 -1.35 6.45 -11.62
N ARG A 7 -2.57 5.93 -11.42
CA ARG A 7 -2.86 4.52 -11.16
C ARG A 7 -3.63 3.86 -12.32
N PRO A 8 -2.95 3.37 -13.37
CA PRO A 8 -3.61 2.69 -14.48
C PRO A 8 -4.27 1.38 -14.02
N LYS A 9 -5.48 1.08 -14.52
CA LYS A 9 -6.26 -0.11 -14.12
C LYS A 9 -5.83 -1.40 -14.82
N ASN A 10 -5.11 -1.30 -15.93
CA ASN A 10 -4.66 -2.44 -16.72
C ASN A 10 -3.36 -2.15 -17.47
N LYS A 11 -2.76 -3.21 -18.04
CA LYS A 11 -1.48 -3.14 -18.78
C LYS A 11 -1.55 -2.21 -19.99
N ALA A 12 -2.67 -2.19 -20.71
CA ALA A 12 -2.85 -1.34 -21.89
C ALA A 12 -2.83 0.15 -21.52
N GLN A 13 -3.55 0.54 -20.46
CA GLN A 13 -3.54 1.91 -19.94
C GLN A 13 -2.15 2.32 -19.46
N LYS A 14 -1.45 1.43 -18.76
CA LYS A 14 -0.07 1.68 -18.30
C LYS A 14 0.87 1.95 -19.48
N GLN A 15 0.78 1.13 -20.52
CA GLN A 15 1.62 1.28 -21.71
C GLN A 15 1.33 2.60 -22.44
N ALA A 16 0.05 2.92 -22.67
CA ALA A 16 -0.35 4.17 -23.31
C ALA A 16 0.14 5.39 -22.52
N LEU A 17 0.05 5.36 -21.19
CA LEU A 17 0.52 6.45 -20.34
C LEU A 17 2.04 6.66 -20.46
N LYS A 18 2.82 5.57 -20.45
CA LYS A 18 4.28 5.64 -20.64
C LYS A 18 4.66 6.28 -21.96
N GLU A 19 3.95 5.98 -23.03
CA GLU A 19 4.22 6.56 -24.35
C GLU A 19 3.90 8.06 -24.39
N VAL A 20 2.81 8.49 -23.76
CA VAL A 20 2.47 9.92 -23.64
C VAL A 20 3.54 10.66 -22.83
N LEU A 21 3.93 10.12 -21.67
CA LEU A 21 4.94 10.74 -20.80
C LEU A 21 6.31 10.83 -21.50
N LYS A 22 6.72 9.79 -22.22
CA LYS A 22 7.95 9.81 -23.04
C LYS A 22 7.92 10.90 -24.11
N LYS A 23 6.80 11.07 -24.81
CA LYS A 23 6.66 12.12 -25.85
C LYS A 23 6.72 13.52 -25.27
N MET A 24 6.33 13.68 -24.00
CA MET A 24 6.42 14.94 -23.27
C MET A 24 7.78 15.15 -22.60
N GLU A 25 8.72 14.21 -22.78
CA GLU A 25 10.04 14.22 -22.14
C GLU A 25 9.95 14.28 -20.60
N ILE A 26 8.88 13.70 -20.04
CA ILE A 26 8.67 13.60 -18.60
C ILE A 26 9.31 12.30 -18.11
N GLU A 27 10.21 12.42 -17.14
CA GLU A 27 10.78 11.27 -16.44
C GLU A 27 9.71 10.61 -15.54
N PHE A 28 9.70 9.28 -15.52
CA PHE A 28 8.81 8.50 -14.67
C PHE A 28 9.47 7.21 -14.25
N GLU A 29 9.07 6.74 -13.07
CA GLU A 29 9.50 5.46 -12.52
C GLU A 29 8.31 4.52 -12.40
N ASP A 30 8.56 3.25 -12.66
CA ASP A 30 7.61 2.23 -12.23
C ASP A 30 7.75 2.10 -10.72
N LEU A 31 6.78 2.67 -10.00
CA LEU A 31 6.55 2.27 -8.61
C LEU A 31 6.29 0.76 -8.63
N GLN A 32 7.30 -0.02 -8.24
CA GLN A 32 7.01 -1.36 -7.75
C GLN A 32 6.12 -1.12 -6.55
N GLU A 33 4.94 -1.73 -6.53
CA GLU A 33 4.23 -1.83 -5.25
C GLU A 33 5.26 -2.39 -4.28
N GLU A 34 5.59 -1.62 -3.24
CA GLU A 34 6.23 -2.18 -2.06
C GLU A 34 5.27 -3.28 -1.63
N LYS A 35 5.57 -4.50 -2.07
CA LYS A 35 4.88 -5.68 -1.59
C LYS A 35 5.25 -5.67 -0.13
N TYR A 36 4.28 -5.31 0.70
CA TYR A 36 4.38 -5.49 2.14
C TYR A 36 4.99 -6.87 2.38
N ASP A 37 5.97 -6.91 3.28
CA ASP A 37 6.66 -8.15 3.59
C ASP A 37 5.61 -9.27 3.81
N PRO A 38 5.76 -10.44 3.18
CA PRO A 38 4.75 -11.50 3.28
C PRO A 38 4.45 -11.90 4.72
N VAL A 39 5.43 -11.83 5.63
CA VAL A 39 5.25 -12.09 7.06
C VAL A 39 4.39 -11.00 7.69
N PHE A 40 4.65 -9.73 7.35
CA PHE A 40 3.80 -8.62 7.82
C PHE A 40 2.35 -8.75 7.36
N LEU A 41 2.12 -9.15 6.11
CA LEU A 41 0.75 -9.40 5.61
C LEU A 41 0.08 -10.56 6.35
N ASP A 42 0.80 -11.62 6.66
CA ASP A 42 0.28 -12.75 7.44
C ASP A 42 -0.12 -12.32 8.86
N ASP A 43 0.74 -11.58 9.54
CA ASP A 43 0.49 -11.04 10.88
C ASP A 43 -0.75 -10.14 10.92
N VAL A 44 -0.88 -9.24 9.95
CA VAL A 44 -2.05 -8.34 9.84
C VAL A 44 -3.33 -9.13 9.58
N ASN A 45 -3.30 -10.11 8.67
CA ASN A 45 -4.47 -10.92 8.38
C ASN A 45 -4.89 -11.79 9.58
N LYS A 46 -3.91 -12.34 10.31
CA LYS A 46 -4.15 -13.09 11.54
C LYS A 46 -4.76 -12.20 12.62
N ALA A 47 -4.18 -11.02 12.87
CA ALA A 47 -4.70 -10.07 13.84
C ALA A 47 -6.13 -9.63 13.50
N LYS A 48 -6.43 -9.41 12.22
CA LYS A 48 -7.79 -9.08 11.76
C LYS A 48 -8.78 -10.20 12.06
N LYS A 49 -8.40 -11.45 11.75
CA LYS A 49 -9.23 -12.62 12.06
C LYS A 49 -9.46 -12.78 13.56
N GLU A 50 -8.42 -12.61 14.37
CA GLU A 50 -8.53 -12.66 15.83
C GLU A 50 -9.46 -11.56 16.36
N ALA A 51 -9.39 -10.34 15.82
CA ALA A 51 -10.32 -9.26 16.16
C ALA A 51 -11.77 -9.59 15.79
N ASP A 52 -12.02 -10.11 14.59
CA ASP A 52 -13.35 -10.54 14.11
C ASP A 52 -13.92 -11.68 14.98
N GLU A 53 -13.05 -12.56 15.49
CA GLU A 53 -13.39 -13.64 16.44
C GLU A 53 -13.50 -13.17 17.90
N GLY A 54 -13.30 -11.88 18.18
CA GLY A 54 -13.34 -11.31 19.53
C GLY A 54 -12.12 -11.61 20.40
N LYS A 55 -11.04 -12.12 19.81
CA LYS A 55 -9.76 -12.47 20.46
C LYS A 55 -8.81 -11.27 20.43
N TYR A 56 -9.20 -10.17 21.05
CA TYR A 56 -8.34 -9.00 21.23
C TYR A 56 -8.18 -8.67 22.71
N THR A 57 -7.06 -8.05 23.05
CA THR A 57 -6.83 -7.49 24.39
C THR A 57 -6.97 -5.98 24.29
N VAL A 58 -7.88 -5.41 25.07
CA VAL A 58 -7.95 -3.95 25.26
C VAL A 58 -6.97 -3.60 26.36
N ILE A 59 -5.99 -2.75 26.03
CA ILE A 59 -5.10 -2.18 27.04
C ILE A 59 -5.63 -0.80 27.38
N ASP A 60 -5.97 -0.60 28.64
CA ASP A 60 -6.34 0.71 29.16
C ASP A 60 -5.12 1.64 29.13
N ILE A 61 -5.31 2.86 28.61
CA ILE A 61 -4.24 3.86 28.48
C ILE A 61 -3.68 4.22 29.86
N ASP A 62 -4.52 4.19 30.90
CA ASP A 62 -4.12 4.46 32.28
C ASP A 62 -3.21 3.36 32.86
N ASN A 63 -3.15 2.18 32.23
CA ASN A 63 -2.31 1.05 32.64
C ASN A 63 -1.01 0.93 31.83
N LEU A 64 -0.77 1.79 30.83
CA LEU A 64 0.41 1.72 29.95
C LEU A 64 1.71 2.25 30.57
N TRP A 65 1.63 2.99 31.69
CA TRP A 65 2.77 3.72 32.26
C TRP A 65 2.93 3.45 33.76
N ARG A 66 3.31 2.23 34.14
CA ARG A 66 3.77 1.90 35.51
C ARG A 66 5.28 2.01 35.67
#